data_AF-A0A849Q4T0-F1
#
_entry.id   AF-A0A849Q4T0-F1
#
_cell.length_a   1.000
_cell.length_b   1.000
_cell.length_c   1.000
_cell.angle_alpha   90.00
_cell.angle_beta   90.00
_cell.angle_gamma   90.00
#
_symmetry.space_group_name_H-M   'P 1'
#
loop_
_entity.id
_entity.type
_entity.pdbx_description
1 polymer ?
#
loop_
_entity_poly.entity_id
_entity_poly.type
_entity_poly.pdbx_seq_one_letter_code
_entity_poly.pdbx_strand_id
1 'polypeptide(L)' 'MSTETEVIEMKSSLAFEYERATKNKYRFREASDEPVMGTIYISKDHFEDRPDKLEVTLRVLDQ' A
#
# COMPACT_ATOMS: atom_id res chain seq x y z
N MET A 1 -14.89 23.93 -23.12
CA MET A 1 -14.32 24.38 -21.84
C MET A 1 -14.13 23.13 -21.02
N SER A 2 -12.89 22.67 -20.85
CA SER A 2 -12.58 21.45 -20.11
C SER A 2 -12.59 21.80 -18.63
N THR A 3 -13.52 21.22 -17.87
CA THR A 3 -13.56 21.34 -16.42
C THR A 3 -12.37 20.60 -15.83
N GLU A 4 -11.47 21.34 -15.18
CA GLU A 4 -10.48 20.78 -14.26
C GLU A 4 -11.24 20.12 -13.11
N THR A 5 -11.14 18.80 -13.00
CA THR A 5 -11.63 18.04 -11.85
C THR A 5 -10.78 18.43 -10.64
N GLU A 6 -11.39 19.07 -9.64
CA GLU A 6 -10.74 19.32 -8.35
C GLU A 6 -10.52 17.98 -7.64
N VAL A 7 -9.26 17.52 -7.64
CA VAL A 7 -8.85 16.34 -6.87
C VAL A 7 -8.77 16.75 -5.40
N ILE A 8 -9.68 16.25 -4.56
CA ILE A 8 -9.51 16.32 -3.11
C ILE A 8 -8.40 15.32 -2.73
N GLU A 9 -7.14 15.75 -2.78
CA GLU A 9 -5.99 14.92 -2.43
C GLU A 9 -5.93 14.67 -0.92
N MET A 10 -6.69 13.70 -0.41
CA MET A 10 -6.31 13.05 0.86
C MET A 10 -5.16 12.09 0.58
N LYS A 11 -3.94 12.54 0.89
CA LYS A 11 -2.73 11.72 0.84
C LYS A 11 -2.41 11.18 2.22
N SER A 12 -2.59 9.88 2.41
CA SER A 12 -2.08 9.17 3.59
C SER A 12 -0.95 8.24 3.18
N SER A 13 0.15 8.25 3.95
CA SER A 13 1.28 7.34 3.76
C SER A 13 1.31 6.34 4.91
N LEU A 14 1.28 5.05 4.58
CA LEU A 14 1.29 3.96 5.55
C LEU A 14 2.55 3.11 5.35
N ALA A 15 3.27 2.87 6.44
CA ALA A 15 4.46 2.02 6.44
C ALA A 15 4.06 0.57 6.70
N PHE A 16 4.68 -0.36 5.98
CA PHE A 16 4.48 -1.79 6.14
C PHE A 16 5.82 -2.51 6.27
N GLU A 17 5.84 -3.56 7.10
CA GLU A 17 6.99 -4.44 7.32
C GLU A 17 6.68 -5.84 6.81
N TYR A 18 7.69 -6.47 6.22
CA TYR A 18 7.59 -7.87 5.82
C TYR A 18 7.29 -8.75 7.03
N GLU A 19 6.25 -9.56 6.92
CA GLU A 19 5.88 -10.53 7.96
C GLU A 19 6.31 -11.93 7.54
N ARG A 20 5.83 -12.41 6.38
CA ARG A 20 6.15 -13.75 5.85
C ARG A 20 5.79 -13.88 4.36
N ALA A 21 6.31 -14.92 3.73
CA ALA A 21 5.91 -15.33 2.38
C ALA A 21 4.83 -16.41 2.41
N THR A 22 3.96 -16.41 1.40
CA THR A 22 3.10 -17.55 1.04
C THR A 22 3.64 -18.21 -0.23
N LYS A 23 2.86 -19.08 -0.89
CA LYS A 23 3.26 -19.72 -2.16
C LYS A 23 3.64 -18.67 -3.21
N ASN A 24 2.77 -17.69 -3.46
CA ASN A 24 2.90 -16.71 -4.55
C ASN A 24 2.82 -15.24 -4.10
N LYS A 25 2.71 -14.96 -2.79
CA LYS A 25 2.64 -13.59 -2.28
C LYS A 25 3.64 -13.34 -1.16
N TYR A 26 4.01 -12.09 -0.99
CA TYR A 26 4.59 -11.56 0.24
C TYR A 26 3.48 -10.92 1.07
N ARG A 27 3.47 -11.23 2.37
CA ARG A 27 2.57 -10.65 3.36
C ARG A 27 3.33 -9.58 4.13
N PHE A 28 2.78 -8.37 4.16
CA PHE A 28 3.31 -7.27 4.95
C PHE A 28 2.27 -6.81 5.95
N ARG A 29 2.69 -6.55 7.18
CA ARG A 29 1.87 -5.96 8.23
C ARG A 29 2.14 -4.46 8.32
N GLU A 30 1.12 -3.67 8.61
CA GLU A 30 1.27 -2.24 8.86
C GLU A 30 2.14 -2.03 10.11
N ALA A 31 3.11 -1.14 10.00
CA ALA A 31 4.07 -0.82 11.05
C ALA A 31 3.48 0.22 12.02
N SER A 32 2.35 -0.12 12.63
CA SER A 32 1.60 0.73 13.57
C SER A 32 1.02 -0.15 14.70
N ASP A 33 0.97 0.41 15.91
CA ASP A 33 0.28 -0.21 17.05
C ASP A 33 -1.25 -0.16 16.89
N GLU A 34 -1.74 0.79 16.09
CA GLU A 34 -3.14 0.97 15.72
C GLU A 34 -3.25 0.93 14.19
N PRO A 35 -3.33 -0.26 13.57
CA PRO A 35 -3.30 -0.39 12.12
C PRO A 35 -4.62 0.07 11.48
N VAL A 36 -4.53 0.90 10.46
CA VAL A 36 -5.69 1.42 9.69
C VAL A 36 -6.11 0.45 8.58
N MET A 37 -5.13 -0.20 7.95
CA MET A 37 -5.31 -1.15 6.85
C MET A 37 -4.97 -2.60 7.26
N GLY A 38 -4.05 -2.77 8.22
CA GLY A 38 -3.71 -4.08 8.77
C GLY A 38 -2.65 -4.84 7.96
N THR A 39 -3.05 -5.72 7.04
CA THR A 39 -2.11 -6.56 6.28
C THR A 39 -2.36 -6.42 4.78
N ILE A 40 -1.29 -6.25 4.02
CA ILE A 40 -1.33 -6.30 2.55
C ILE A 40 -0.63 -7.56 2.02
N TYR A 41 -1.13 -8.05 0.90
CA TYR A 41 -0.56 -9.19 0.18
C TYR A 41 -0.22 -8.78 -1.25
N ILE A 42 1.06 -8.80 -1.59
CA ILE A 42 1.53 -8.42 -2.92
C ILE A 42 2.12 -9.64 -3.61
N SER A 43 1.85 -9.79 -4.92
CA SER A 43 2.40 -10.89 -5.71
C SER A 43 3.93 -10.86 -5.69
N LYS A 44 4.57 -12.03 -5.58
CA LYS A 44 6.04 -12.12 -5.65
C LYS A 44 6.58 -11.60 -6.98
N ASP A 45 5.86 -11.87 -8.07
CA ASP A 45 6.24 -11.48 -9.43
C ASP A 45 6.25 -9.96 -9.65
N HIS A 46 5.73 -9.19 -8.69
CA HIS A 46 5.79 -7.72 -8.74
C HIS A 46 7.15 -7.16 -8.31
N PHE A 47 8.00 -7.98 -7.69
CA PHE A 47 9.31 -7.57 -7.23
C PHE A 47 10.39 -8.44 -7.86
N GLU A 48 11.52 -7.83 -8.22
CA GLU A 48 12.73 -8.56 -8.61
C GLU A 48 13.30 -9.34 -7.42
N ASP A 49 13.30 -8.72 -6.23
CA ASP A 49 13.73 -9.30 -4.94
C ASP A 49 12.69 -9.05 -3.85
N ARG A 50 12.72 -9.84 -2.76
CA ARG A 50 11.82 -9.65 -1.61
C ARG A 50 12.14 -8.32 -0.89
N PRO A 51 11.21 -7.35 -0.79
CA PRO A 51 11.42 -6.15 -0.01
C PRO A 51 11.18 -6.40 1.49
N ASP A 52 11.90 -5.67 2.35
CA ASP A 52 11.73 -5.73 3.81
C ASP A 52 10.67 -4.76 4.33
N LYS A 53 10.51 -3.61 3.65
CA LYS A 53 9.57 -2.55 4.02
C LYS A 53 8.90 -1.98 2.77
N LEU A 54 7.67 -1.49 2.94
CA LEU A 54 6.92 -0.80 1.91
C LEU A 54 6.35 0.50 2.46
N GLU A 55 6.30 1.52 1.61
CA GLU A 55 5.48 2.70 1.83
C GLU A 55 4.30 2.63 0.84
N VAL A 56 3.08 2.71 1.37
CA VAL A 56 1.85 2.71 0.56
C VAL A 56 1.19 4.07 0.66
N THR A 57 0.98 4.72 -0.48
CA THR A 57 0.22 5.97 -0.56
C THR A 57 -1.23 5.68 -0.94
N LEU A 58 -2.17 6.11 -0.11
CA LEU A 58 -3.60 6.11 -0.42
C LEU A 58 -3.99 7.44 -1.06
N ARG A 59 -4.85 7.36 -2.08
CA ARG A 59 -5.43 8.52 -2.78
C ARG A 59 -6.91 8.26 -3.01
N VAL A 60 -7.75 9.24 -2.69
CA VAL A 60 -9.18 9.22 -3.03
C VAL A 60 -9.34 9.85 -4.41
N LEU A 61 -10.01 9.15 -5.32
CA LEU A 61 -10.35 9.66 -6.65
C LEU A 61 -11.85 9.93 -6.68
N ASP A 62 -12.25 11.10 -7.18
CA ASP A 62 -13.66 11.43 -7.38
C ASP A 62 -14.25 10.53 -8.49
N GLN A 63 -15.47 10.03 -8.30
CA GLN A 63 -16.10 9.04 -9.20
C GLN A 63 -17.07 9.68 -10.20
#